data_AF-A0A8J3EKH7-F1
#
_entry.id   AF-A0A8J3EKH7-F1
#
_cell.length_a   1.000
_cell.length_b   1.000
_cell.length_c   1.000
_cell.angle_alpha   90.00
_cell.angle_beta   90.00
_cell.angle_gamma   90.00
#
_symmetry.space_group_name_H-M   'P 1'
#
loop_
_entity.id
_entity.type
_entity.pdbx_description
1 polymer ?
#
loop_
_entity_poly.entity_id
_entity_poly.type
_entity_poly.pdbx_seq_one_letter_code
_entity_poly.pdbx_strand_id
1 'polypeptide(L)'
;MPKCHYCGKTWTWKQTFKCNLTFKKRKKCPYCGEPNYMTFRTFHRLEGFACAFILIAVILTFMKLPHLLTLAFDAGLIILWLLIVPFQYEFTDKEEGPT
;
A
#
# COMPACT_ATOMS: atom_id res chain seq x y z
N MET A 1 -12.43 1.76 -0.69
CA MET A 1 -12.20 0.36 -1.08
C MET A 1 -12.24 0.26 -2.58
N PRO A 2 -11.30 -0.47 -3.20
CA PRO A 2 -11.22 -0.52 -4.64
C PRO A 2 -12.36 -1.39 -5.23
N LYS A 3 -12.90 -0.95 -6.35
CA LYS A 3 -13.85 -1.72 -7.16
C LYS A 3 -13.09 -2.50 -8.21
N CYS A 4 -13.46 -3.75 -8.44
CA CYS A 4 -12.93 -4.52 -9.56
C CYS A 4 -13.41 -3.90 -10.88
N HIS A 5 -12.49 -3.70 -11.84
CA HIS A 5 -12.84 -3.14 -13.14
C HIS A 5 -13.72 -4.10 -13.96
N TYR A 6 -13.47 -5.41 -13.86
CA TYR A 6 -14.16 -6.42 -14.67
C TYR A 6 -15.59 -6.75 -14.18
N CYS A 7 -15.77 -6.94 -12.86
CA CYS A 7 -17.07 -7.36 -12.31
C CYS A 7 -17.80 -6.27 -11.51
N GLY A 8 -17.21 -5.09 -11.38
CA GLY A 8 -17.78 -3.96 -10.63
C GLY A 8 -17.91 -4.17 -9.12
N LYS A 9 -17.59 -5.37 -8.59
CA LYS A 9 -17.70 -5.65 -7.15
C LYS A 9 -16.62 -4.93 -6.36
N THR A 10 -17.05 -4.28 -5.29
CA THR A 10 -16.17 -3.61 -4.32
C THR A 10 -15.48 -4.65 -3.45
N TRP A 11 -14.17 -4.54 -3.31
CA TRP A 11 -13.42 -5.37 -2.38
C TRP A 11 -13.67 -4.95 -0.94
N THR A 12 -13.65 -5.92 -0.03
CA THR A 12 -13.69 -5.63 1.41
C THR A 12 -12.31 -5.21 1.92
N TRP A 13 -12.28 -4.47 3.03
CA TRP A 13 -11.03 -4.04 3.68
C TRP A 13 -10.06 -5.21 3.92
N LYS A 14 -10.57 -6.32 4.46
CA LYS A 14 -9.78 -7.53 4.74
C LYS A 14 -9.18 -8.13 3.47
N GLN A 15 -9.92 -8.17 2.36
CA GLN A 15 -9.42 -8.69 1.09
C GLN A 15 -8.33 -7.81 0.49
N THR A 16 -8.53 -6.48 0.49
CA THR A 16 -7.55 -5.51 0.01
C THR A 16 -6.28 -5.54 0.85
N PHE A 17 -6.41 -5.64 2.18
CA PHE A 17 -5.29 -5.77 3.11
C PHE A 17 -4.49 -7.05 2.85
N LYS A 18 -5.15 -8.22 2.80
CA LYS A 18 -4.49 -9.50 2.54
C LYS A 18 -3.76 -9.52 1.19
N CYS A 19 -4.36 -8.92 0.16
CA CYS A 19 -3.71 -8.81 -1.14
C CYS A 19 -2.50 -7.87 -1.09
N ASN A 20 -2.58 -6.74 -0.40
CA ASN A 20 -1.45 -5.83 -0.22
C ASN A 20 -0.22 -6.54 0.37
N LEU A 21 -0.42 -7.36 1.41
CA LEU A 21 0.65 -8.15 2.04
C LEU A 21 1.35 -9.15 1.09
N THR A 22 0.71 -9.51 -0.03
CA THR A 22 1.32 -10.44 -1.00
C THR A 22 2.31 -9.73 -1.94
N PHE A 23 2.38 -8.38 -1.96
CA PHE A 23 3.28 -7.57 -2.81
C PHE A 23 3.29 -7.83 -4.33
N LYS A 24 2.48 -8.76 -4.84
CA LYS A 24 2.33 -9.03 -6.28
C LYS A 24 1.69 -7.84 -7.00
N LYS A 25 2.26 -7.38 -8.12
CA LYS A 25 1.67 -6.34 -8.99
C LYS A 25 0.29 -6.74 -9.52
N ARG A 26 0.14 -8.02 -9.88
CA ARG A 26 -1.11 -8.61 -10.36
C ARG A 26 -1.93 -9.16 -9.19
N LYS A 27 -3.14 -8.64 -8.97
CA LYS A 27 -4.06 -9.12 -7.93
C LYS A 27 -5.29 -9.75 -8.58
N LYS A 28 -5.51 -11.06 -8.40
CA LYS A 28 -6.73 -11.70 -8.90
C LYS A 28 -7.94 -11.29 -8.05
N CYS A 29 -9.04 -10.95 -8.71
CA CYS A 29 -10.31 -10.67 -8.05
C CYS A 29 -10.85 -11.92 -7.33
N PRO A 30 -11.20 -11.85 -6.03
CA PRO A 30 -11.75 -12.99 -5.33
C PRO A 30 -13.18 -13.36 -5.80
N TYR A 31 -13.83 -12.48 -6.58
CA TYR A 31 -15.19 -12.70 -7.07
C TYR A 31 -15.26 -13.24 -8.48
N CYS A 32 -14.45 -12.70 -9.41
CA CYS A 32 -14.47 -13.10 -10.83
C CYS A 32 -13.17 -13.75 -11.32
N GLY A 33 -12.12 -13.83 -10.48
CA GLY A 33 -10.83 -14.41 -10.87
C GLY A 33 -9.96 -13.53 -11.78
N GLU A 34 -10.54 -12.49 -12.39
CA GLU A 34 -9.83 -11.61 -13.31
C GLU A 34 -8.69 -10.82 -12.64
N PRO A 35 -7.56 -10.62 -13.32
CA PRO A 35 -6.44 -9.88 -12.79
C PRO A 35 -6.74 -8.38 -12.77
N ASN A 36 -6.62 -7.77 -11.61
CA ASN A 36 -6.65 -6.31 -11.44
C ASN A 36 -5.23 -5.84 -11.14
N TYR A 37 -4.87 -4.71 -11.73
CA TYR A 37 -3.59 -4.06 -11.52
C TYR A 37 -3.81 -2.84 -10.63
N MET A 38 -2.76 -2.46 -9.90
CA MET A 38 -2.74 -1.22 -9.15
C MET A 38 -2.54 -0.06 -10.14
N THR A 39 -3.25 1.06 -9.95
CA THR A 39 -3.05 2.26 -10.77
C THR A 39 -1.66 2.85 -10.52
N PHE A 40 -1.09 3.50 -11.53
CA PHE A 40 0.21 4.16 -11.40
C PHE A 40 0.19 5.26 -10.34
N ARG A 41 -0.97 5.93 -10.19
CA ARG A 41 -1.20 6.93 -9.15
C ARG A 41 -1.14 6.35 -7.74
N THR A 42 -1.79 5.20 -7.49
CA THR A 42 -1.69 4.52 -6.20
C THR A 42 -0.27 4.00 -5.98
N PHE A 43 0.37 3.45 -7.01
CA PHE A 43 1.75 2.98 -6.92
C PHE A 43 2.74 4.08 -6.50
N HIS A 44 2.75 5.22 -7.20
CA HIS A 44 3.61 6.36 -6.84
C HIS A 44 3.31 6.93 -5.46
N ARG A 45 2.04 6.92 -5.03
CA ARG A 45 1.68 7.35 -3.69
C ARG A 45 2.30 6.43 -2.64
N LEU A 46 2.25 5.12 -2.86
CA LEU A 46 2.85 4.13 -1.95
C LEU A 46 4.38 4.23 -1.94
N GLU A 47 5.02 4.41 -3.11
CA GLU A 47 6.46 4.64 -3.19
C GLU A 47 6.89 5.93 -2.49
N GLY A 48 6.17 7.03 -2.72
CA GLY A 48 6.43 8.31 -2.06
C GLY A 48 6.35 8.20 -0.54
N PHE A 49 5.36 7.45 -0.02
CA PHE A 49 5.27 7.16 1.41
C PHE A 49 6.45 6.31 1.90
N ALA A 50 6.83 5.25 1.17
CA ALA A 50 7.98 4.42 1.54
C ALA A 50 9.28 5.23 1.62
N CYS A 51 9.51 6.13 0.66
CA CYS A 51 10.64 7.05 0.68
C CYS A 51 10.58 8.00 1.89
N ALA A 52 9.41 8.55 2.21
CA ALA A 52 9.24 9.42 3.39
C ALA A 52 9.53 8.68 4.69
N PHE A 53 9.09 7.42 4.82
CA PHE A 53 9.40 6.56 5.96
C PHE A 53 10.90 6.35 6.15
N ILE A 54 11.61 6.03 5.07
CA ILE A 54 13.08 5.85 5.10
C ILE A 54 13.77 7.15 5.52
N LEU A 55 13.34 8.29 4.98
CA LEU A 55 13.89 9.60 5.34
C LEU A 55 13.67 9.92 6.82
N ILE A 56 12.48 9.66 7.37
CA ILE A 56 12.18 9.86 8.79
C ILE A 56 13.07 8.96 9.65
N ALA A 57 13.19 7.67 9.33
CA ALA A 57 14.05 6.74 10.06
C ALA A 57 15.52 7.19 10.08
N VAL A 58 16.03 7.70 8.94
CA VAL A 58 17.38 8.25 8.84
C VAL A 58 17.54 9.48 9.73
N ILE A 59 16.62 10.45 9.67
CA ILE A 59 16.65 11.66 10.50
C ILE A 59 16.63 11.30 12.00
N LEU A 60 15.74 10.39 12.40
CA LEU A 60 15.61 9.95 13.80
C LEU A 60 16.88 9.24 14.30
N THR A 61 17.59 8.53 13.42
CA THR A 61 18.87 7.90 13.73
C THR A 61 19.96 8.94 14.02
N PHE A 62 19.97 10.06 13.29
CA PHE A 62 20.92 11.16 13.51
C PHE A 62 20.65 11.97 14.79
N MET A 63 19.40 11.98 15.28
CA MET A 63 19.00 12.77 16.45
C MET A 63 19.39 12.16 17.82
N LYS A 64 20.17 11.06 17.86
CA LYS A 64 20.61 10.37 19.09
C LYS A 64 19.46 10.04 20.06
N LEU A 65 18.25 9.82 19.55
CA LEU A 65 17.13 9.33 20.36
C LEU A 65 17.37 7.87 20.79
N PRO A 66 16.74 7.42 21.89
CA PRO A 66 16.78 6.01 22.27
C PRO A 66 16.24 5.15 21.13
N HIS A 67 17.04 4.18 20.67
CA HIS A 67 16.68 3.31 19.54
C HIS A 67 15.34 2.62 19.70
N LEU A 68 14.98 2.26 20.94
CA LEU A 68 13.69 1.63 21.26
C LEU A 68 12.50 2.58 21.02
N LEU A 69 12.65 3.86 21.34
CA LEU A 69 11.61 4.87 21.13
C LEU A 69 11.42 5.14 19.64
N THR A 70 12.52 5.29 18.90
CA THR A 70 12.51 5.46 17.44
C THR A 70 11.84 4.26 16.76
N LEU A 71 12.22 3.03 17.14
CA LEU A 71 11.63 1.82 16.58
C LEU A 71 10.13 1.71 16.88
N ALA A 72 9.70 2.04 18.10
CA ALA A 72 8.29 2.03 18.47
C ALA A 72 7.49 3.07 17.68
N PHE A 73 8.06 4.24 17.45
CA PHE A 73 7.43 5.30 16.66
C PHE A 73 7.28 4.90 15.18
N ASP A 74 8.35 4.39 14.57
CA ASP A 74 8.33 3.91 13.18
C ASP A 74 7.33 2.75 13.02
N ALA A 75 7.33 1.79 13.95
CA ALA A 75 6.37 0.68 13.93
C ALA A 75 4.92 1.19 14.02
N GLY A 76 4.65 2.17 14.89
CA GLY A 76 3.34 2.80 15.01
C GLY A 76 2.89 3.47 13.71
N LEU A 77 3.77 4.21 13.07
CA LEU A 77 3.50 4.86 11.78
C LEU A 77 3.24 3.84 10.66
N ILE A 78 4.03 2.75 10.59
CA ILE A 78 3.83 1.67 9.61
C ILE A 78 2.46 1.01 9.81
N ILE A 79 2.08 0.70 11.05
CA ILE A 79 0.77 0.09 11.35
C ILE A 79 -0.34 1.04 10.93
N LEU A 80 -0.26 2.32 11.30
CA LEU A 80 -1.26 3.32 10.92
C LEU A 80 -1.39 3.43 9.39
N TRP A 81 -0.26 3.45 8.68
CA TRP A 81 -0.23 3.50 7.24
C TRP A 81 -0.88 2.26 6.60
N LEU A 82 -0.53 1.06 7.08
CA LEU A 82 -1.11 -0.20 6.63
C LEU A 82 -2.64 -0.25 6.80
N LEU A 83 -3.19 0.42 7.82
CA LEU A 83 -4.64 0.53 8.01
C LEU A 83 -5.30 1.51 7.02
N ILE A 84 -4.59 2.57 6.59
CA ILE A 84 -5.08 3.64 5.70
C ILE A 84 -4.94 3.27 4.22
N VAL A 85 -3.85 2.60 3.82
CA VAL A 85 -3.59 2.17 2.43
C VAL A 85 -4.79 1.54 1.72
N PRO A 86 -5.54 0.58 2.29
CA PRO A 86 -6.67 -0.04 1.60
C PRO A 86 -7.83 0.92 1.32
N PHE A 87 -7.89 2.09 1.98
CA PHE A 87 -8.85 3.15 1.66
C PHE A 87 -8.43 3.97 0.43
N GLN A 88 -7.12 4.10 0.19
CA GLN A 88 -6.55 4.88 -0.93
C GLN A 88 -6.28 4.03 -2.20
N TYR A 89 -6.61 2.75 -2.15
CA TYR A 89 -6.40 1.82 -3.25
C TYR A 89 -7.44 2.02 -4.36
N GLU A 90 -6.97 2.19 -5.60
CA GLU A 90 -7.75 2.18 -6.83
C GLU A 90 -7.21 1.07 -7.75
N PHE A 91 -8.11 0.32 -8.40
CA PHE A 91 -7.75 -0.71 -9.38
C PHE A 91 -7.97 -0.20 -10.79
N THR A 92 -7.08 -0.61 -11.70
CA THR A 92 -7.18 -0.42 -13.15
C THR A 92 -7.13 -1.77 -13.86
N ASP A 93 -7.71 -1.83 -15.07
CA ASP A 93 -7.69 -2.99 -15.96
C ASP A 93 -6.34 -3.17 -16.67
N LYS A 94 -5.52 -2.14 -16.72
CA LYS A 94 -4.23 -2.15 -17.42
C LYS A 94 -3.06 -2.04 -16.45
N GLU A 95 -1.97 -2.74 -16.75
CA GLU A 95 -0.70 -2.47 -16.10
C GLU A 95 -0.21 -1.09 -16.58
N GLU A 96 -0.56 -0.04 -15.84
CA GLU A 96 0.03 1.28 -16.03
C GLU A 96 1.47 1.22 -15.51
N GLY A 97 2.40 0.78 -16.36
CA GLY A 97 3.84 0.91 -16.16
C GLY A 97 4.33 2.28 -16.67
N PRO A 98 5.48 2.78 -16.18
CA PRO A 98 6.08 3.99 -16.70
C PRO A 98 6.46 3.74 -18.17
N THR A 99 5.77 4.40 -19.09
CA THR A 99 6.22 4.59 -20.48
C THR A 99 7.37 5.57 -20.51
#